data_AF-A0A7X8KYY0-F1
#
_entry.id   AF-A0A7X8KYY0-F1
#
_cell.length_a   1.000
_cell.length_b   1.000
_cell.length_c   1.000
_cell.angle_alpha   90.00
_cell.angle_beta   90.00
_cell.angle_gamma   90.00
#
_symmetry.space_group_name_H-M   'P 1'
#
loop_
_entity.id
_entity.type
_entity.pdbx_description
1 polymer ?
#
loop_
_entity_poly.entity_id
_entity_poly.type
_entity_poly.pdbx_seq_one_letter_code
_entity_poly.pdbx_strand_id
1 'polypeptide(L)'
;MSALRKEAIDLQEYEIDKDYSPKKRIKTKKKNNTLKESIKNSAMIAITFLLGILIVYNYAVITDKQMELNNLEIEITNLNNEIDKYNIALESIKNTNSIEEMAKVYLGMNYPTRKQTVFVDFTYGSDTPEENNIVAKDENLLVGLIDKVRSFIR
;
A
#
# COMPACT_ATOMS: atom_id res chain seq x y z
N MET A 1 106.45 -57.37 3.74
CA MET A 1 104.97 -57.39 3.85
C MET A 1 104.41 -56.25 3.01
N SER A 2 104.01 -56.51 1.77
CA SER A 2 103.26 -55.55 0.92
C SER A 2 103.00 -56.15 -0.46
N ALA A 3 101.97 -56.99 -0.56
CA ALA A 3 101.36 -57.41 -1.84
C ALA A 3 99.83 -57.50 -1.75
N LEU A 4 99.27 -57.60 -0.53
CA LEU A 4 97.83 -57.79 -0.30
C LEU A 4 96.95 -56.53 -0.40
N ARG A 5 97.50 -55.33 -0.70
CA ARG A 5 96.68 -54.10 -0.79
C ARG A 5 96.33 -53.69 -2.22
N LYS A 6 96.88 -54.36 -3.24
CA LYS A 6 96.68 -53.95 -4.65
C LYS A 6 95.58 -54.71 -5.39
N GLU A 7 95.08 -55.81 -4.83
CA GLU A 7 94.01 -56.64 -5.43
C GLU A 7 92.59 -56.26 -4.99
N ALA A 8 92.41 -55.41 -3.97
CA ALA A 8 91.09 -55.06 -3.45
C ALA A 8 90.37 -53.93 -4.23
N ILE A 9 90.96 -53.43 -5.31
CA ILE A 9 90.45 -52.25 -6.05
C ILE A 9 89.79 -52.65 -7.38
N ASP A 10 89.99 -53.87 -7.89
CA ASP A 10 89.69 -54.22 -9.29
C ASP A 10 88.49 -55.17 -9.53
N LEU A 11 87.63 -55.43 -8.53
CA LEU A 11 86.50 -56.38 -8.71
C LEU A 11 85.16 -55.88 -8.18
N GLN A 12 84.74 -54.68 -8.60
CA GLN A 12 83.32 -54.30 -8.49
C GLN A 12 82.85 -53.37 -9.61
N GLU A 13 83.37 -53.58 -10.81
CA GLU A 13 82.72 -53.17 -12.06
C GLU A 13 81.79 -54.34 -12.47
N TYR A 14 80.54 -54.29 -12.00
CA TYR A 14 79.46 -55.10 -12.56
C TYR A 14 78.32 -54.17 -12.96
N GLU A 15 78.15 -54.09 -14.28
CA GLU A 15 77.14 -53.37 -15.03
C GLU A 15 75.72 -53.65 -14.51
N ILE A 16 74.95 -52.58 -14.29
CA ILE A 16 73.49 -52.66 -14.36
C ILE A 16 73.01 -51.47 -15.20
N ASP A 17 72.92 -51.71 -16.51
CA ASP A 17 72.13 -50.88 -17.41
C ASP A 17 70.66 -50.90 -16.98
N LYS A 18 70.17 -49.77 -16.48
CA LYS A 18 68.72 -49.49 -16.37
C LYS A 18 68.37 -48.29 -17.23
N ASP A 19 68.06 -48.61 -18.49
CA ASP A 19 66.99 -48.05 -19.29
C ASP A 19 66.54 -46.62 -18.91
N TYR A 20 67.26 -45.62 -19.42
CA TYR A 20 66.83 -44.22 -19.37
C TYR A 20 65.72 -43.98 -20.39
N SER A 21 64.50 -44.39 -20.04
CA SER A 21 63.30 -43.86 -20.69
C SER A 21 63.17 -42.37 -20.35
N PRO A 22 63.19 -41.43 -21.31
CA PRO A 22 62.97 -40.03 -21.01
C PRO A 22 61.52 -39.88 -20.53
N LYS A 23 61.32 -39.63 -19.24
CA LYS A 23 60.02 -39.24 -18.68
C LYS A 23 59.51 -38.03 -19.46
N LYS A 24 58.58 -38.26 -20.40
CA LYS A 24 57.81 -37.19 -21.05
C LYS A 24 57.15 -36.40 -19.94
N ARG A 25 57.62 -35.17 -19.71
CA ARG A 25 56.96 -34.21 -18.83
C ARG A 25 55.57 -33.97 -19.42
N ILE A 26 54.55 -34.61 -18.87
CA ILE A 26 53.17 -34.26 -19.13
C ILE A 26 53.00 -32.84 -18.57
N LYS A 27 53.04 -31.85 -19.47
CA LYS A 27 52.66 -30.48 -19.13
C LYS A 27 51.16 -30.51 -18.84
N THR A 28 50.79 -30.68 -17.58
CA THR A 28 49.42 -30.46 -17.15
C THR A 28 49.08 -29.01 -17.47
N LYS A 29 48.14 -28.79 -18.40
CA LYS A 29 47.57 -27.47 -18.63
C LYS A 29 46.86 -27.10 -17.32
N LYS A 30 47.48 -26.25 -16.49
CA LYS A 30 46.80 -25.64 -15.34
C LYS A 30 45.60 -24.90 -15.91
N LYS A 31 44.40 -25.44 -15.67
CA LYS A 31 43.16 -24.72 -15.96
C LYS A 31 43.20 -23.43 -15.12
N ASN A 32 43.14 -22.32 -15.83
CA ASN A 32 43.10 -20.94 -15.37
C ASN A 32 41.78 -20.70 -14.60
N ASN A 33 41.70 -21.28 -13.40
CA ASN A 33 40.58 -21.13 -12.47
C ASN A 33 40.54 -19.73 -11.81
N THR A 34 41.63 -18.97 -11.89
CA THR A 34 41.76 -17.63 -11.30
C THR A 34 40.71 -16.65 -11.83
N LEU A 35 40.41 -16.70 -13.13
CA LEU A 35 39.37 -15.85 -13.74
C LEU A 35 37.97 -16.18 -13.19
N LYS A 36 37.67 -17.45 -12.92
CA LYS A 36 36.37 -17.85 -12.35
C LYS A 36 36.19 -17.37 -10.91
N GLU A 37 37.26 -17.39 -10.12
CA GLU A 37 37.24 -16.90 -8.74
C GLU A 37 37.09 -15.38 -8.68
N SER A 38 37.80 -14.63 -9.53
CA SER A 38 37.65 -13.17 -9.62
C SER A 38 36.24 -12.76 -10.07
N ILE A 39 35.64 -13.47 -11.03
CA ILE A 39 34.26 -13.23 -11.48
C ILE A 39 33.27 -13.53 -10.35
N LYS A 40 33.48 -14.59 -9.56
CA LYS A 40 32.61 -14.94 -8.43
C LYS A 40 32.58 -13.84 -7.37
N ASN A 41 33.73 -13.27 -7.01
CA ASN A 41 33.80 -12.18 -6.03
C ASN A 41 33.15 -10.90 -6.58
N SER A 42 33.40 -10.56 -7.85
CA SER A 42 32.75 -9.42 -8.50
C SER A 42 31.23 -9.58 -8.60
N ALA A 43 30.74 -10.79 -8.88
CA ALA A 43 29.32 -11.09 -8.94
C ALA A 43 28.66 -10.94 -7.56
N MET A 44 29.33 -11.36 -6.49
CA MET A 44 28.82 -11.20 -5.12
C MET A 44 28.65 -9.72 -4.74
N ILE A 45 29.60 -8.87 -5.12
CA ILE A 45 29.53 -7.41 -4.91
C ILE A 45 28.42 -6.77 -5.76
N ALA A 46 28.25 -7.22 -7.00
CA ALA A 46 27.16 -6.73 -7.86
C ALA A 46 25.78 -7.09 -7.30
N ILE A 47 25.62 -8.31 -6.77
CA ILE A 47 24.36 -8.77 -6.17
C ILE A 47 24.03 -7.95 -4.90
N THR A 48 25.00 -7.72 -4.01
CA THR A 48 24.77 -6.92 -2.81
C THR A 48 24.44 -5.46 -3.15
N PHE A 49 25.06 -4.91 -4.18
CA PHE A 49 24.75 -3.57 -4.68
C PHE A 49 23.32 -3.48 -5.25
N LEU A 50 22.91 -4.45 -6.06
CA LEU A 50 21.55 -4.53 -6.59
C LEU A 50 20.50 -4.68 -5.48
N LEU A 51 20.79 -5.47 -4.45
CA LEU A 51 19.93 -5.58 -3.27
C LEU A 51 19.81 -4.25 -2.53
N GLY A 52 20.90 -3.49 -2.39
CA GLY A 52 20.88 -2.15 -1.82
C GLY A 52 19.97 -1.19 -2.59
N ILE A 53 20.10 -1.15 -3.92
CA ILE A 53 19.23 -0.34 -4.79
C ILE A 53 17.78 -0.75 -4.63
N LEU A 54 17.49 -2.06 -4.60
CA LEU A 54 16.13 -2.58 -4.48
C LEU A 54 15.47 -2.17 -3.15
N ILE A 55 16.23 -2.18 -2.05
CA ILE A 55 15.73 -1.71 -0.75
C ILE A 55 15.39 -0.22 -0.80
N VAL A 56 16.29 0.60 -1.33
CA VAL A 56 16.08 2.05 -1.45
C VAL A 56 14.90 2.37 -2.37
N TYR A 57 14.77 1.66 -3.49
CA TYR A 57 13.65 1.82 -4.41
C TYR A 57 12.31 1.50 -3.75
N ASN A 58 12.21 0.36 -3.06
CA ASN A 58 10.99 0.01 -2.33
C ASN A 58 10.67 1.04 -1.24
N TYR A 59 11.69 1.52 -0.52
CA TYR A 59 11.51 2.55 0.49
C TYR A 59 10.95 3.85 -0.12
N ALA A 60 11.52 4.32 -1.23
CA ALA A 60 11.04 5.49 -1.95
C ALA A 60 9.57 5.34 -2.37
N VAL A 61 9.19 4.18 -2.94
CA VAL A 61 7.80 3.90 -3.32
C VAL A 61 6.87 3.94 -2.11
N ILE A 62 7.27 3.37 -0.97
CA ILE A 62 6.48 3.41 0.26
C ILE A 62 6.34 4.87 0.74
N THR A 63 7.42 5.64 0.75
CA THR A 63 7.39 7.04 1.18
C THR A 63 6.52 7.90 0.28
N ASP A 64 6.58 7.72 -1.04
CA ASP A 64 5.71 8.43 -1.99
C ASP A 64 4.23 8.14 -1.69
N LYS A 65 3.89 6.86 -1.46
CA LYS A 65 2.53 6.47 -1.08
C LYS A 65 2.12 6.99 0.29
N GLN A 66 3.04 7.04 1.25
CA GLN A 66 2.79 7.63 2.55
C GLN A 66 2.52 9.14 2.46
N MET A 67 3.23 9.85 1.59
CA MET A 67 2.98 11.27 1.33
C MET A 67 1.63 11.50 0.67
N GLU A 68 1.28 10.68 -0.32
CA GLU A 68 -0.04 10.73 -0.98
C GLU A 68 -1.17 10.52 0.04
N LEU A 69 -1.04 9.54 0.93
CA LEU A 69 -2.00 9.29 2.01
C LEU A 69 -2.10 10.45 2.99
N ASN A 70 -0.98 11.03 3.40
CA ASN A 70 -0.97 12.17 4.33
C ASN A 70 -1.65 13.40 3.71
N ASN A 71 -1.35 13.70 2.44
CA ASN A 71 -2.01 14.80 1.74
C ASN A 71 -3.54 14.60 1.67
N LEU A 72 -3.98 13.36 1.40
CA LEU A 72 -5.40 13.03 1.38
C LEU A 72 -6.04 13.18 2.78
N GLU A 73 -5.34 12.78 3.84
CA GLU A 73 -5.80 12.95 5.22
C GLU A 73 -5.95 14.45 5.57
N ILE A 74 -4.98 15.28 5.17
CA ILE A 74 -5.05 16.73 5.33
C ILE A 74 -6.26 17.30 4.57
N GLU A 75 -6.50 16.86 3.34
CA GLU A 75 -7.66 17.30 2.56
C GLU A 75 -8.99 16.92 3.24
N ILE A 76 -9.11 15.69 3.74
CA ILE A 76 -10.29 15.23 4.47
C ILE A 76 -10.52 16.07 5.73
N THR A 77 -9.46 16.33 6.51
CA THR A 77 -9.59 17.15 7.72
C THR A 77 -10.00 18.58 7.41
N ASN A 78 -9.46 19.18 6.34
CA ASN A 78 -9.87 20.51 5.89
C ASN A 78 -11.35 20.54 5.45
N LEU A 79 -11.78 19.56 4.66
CA LEU A 79 -13.19 19.46 4.24
C LEU A 79 -14.14 19.30 5.42
N ASN A 80 -13.78 18.48 6.41
CA ASN A 80 -14.58 18.34 7.63
C ASN A 80 -14.66 19.65 8.43
N ASN A 81 -13.54 20.37 8.56
CA ASN A 81 -13.53 21.69 9.21
C ASN A 81 -14.41 22.70 8.46
N GLU A 82 -14.45 22.66 7.13
CA GLU A 82 -15.35 23.49 6.33
C GLU A 82 -16.82 23.12 6.57
N ILE A 83 -17.15 21.83 6.58
CA ILE A 83 -18.49 21.34 6.91
C ILE A 83 -18.92 21.86 8.29
N ASP A 84 -18.08 21.70 9.31
CA ASP A 84 -18.39 22.17 10.67
C ASP A 84 -18.59 23.68 10.71
N LYS A 85 -17.75 24.45 10.00
CA LYS A 85 -17.93 25.90 9.88
C LYS A 85 -19.27 26.27 9.26
N TYR A 86 -19.68 25.58 8.18
CA TYR A 86 -20.97 25.83 7.55
C TYR A 86 -22.14 25.41 8.46
N ASN A 87 -22.01 24.31 9.21
CA ASN A 87 -23.00 23.89 10.18
C ASN A 87 -23.18 24.93 11.29
N ILE A 88 -22.09 25.46 11.84
CA ILE A 88 -22.13 26.54 12.84
C ILE A 88 -22.79 27.79 12.27
N ALA A 89 -22.45 28.18 11.03
CA ALA A 89 -23.08 29.32 10.37
C ALA A 89 -24.59 29.10 10.15
N LEU A 90 -24.98 27.88 9.76
CA LEU A 90 -26.38 27.51 9.58
C LEU A 90 -27.15 27.56 10.90
N GLU A 91 -26.59 27.03 11.99
CA GLU A 91 -27.18 27.12 13.32
C GLU A 91 -27.31 28.57 13.79
N SER A 92 -26.31 29.40 13.52
CA SER A 92 -26.36 30.83 13.83
C SER A 92 -27.48 31.55 13.08
N ILE A 93 -27.71 31.22 11.80
CA ILE A 93 -28.78 31.83 11.01
C ILE A 93 -30.15 31.28 11.42
N LYS A 94 -30.23 29.99 11.78
CA LYS A 94 -31.47 29.35 12.25
C LYS A 94 -31.90 29.84 13.63
N ASN A 95 -31.02 30.50 14.38
CA ASN A 95 -31.35 31.04 15.68
C ASN A 95 -32.47 32.09 15.56
N THR A 96 -33.65 31.79 16.12
CA THR A 96 -34.83 32.65 16.09
C THR A 96 -34.55 34.07 16.60
N ASN A 97 -33.65 34.23 17.58
CA ASN A 97 -33.28 35.55 18.10
C ASN A 97 -32.52 36.37 17.04
N SER A 98 -31.62 35.74 16.29
CA SER A 98 -30.88 36.39 15.20
C SER A 98 -31.80 36.75 14.04
N ILE A 99 -32.78 35.90 13.74
CA ILE A 99 -33.83 36.20 12.75
C ILE A 99 -34.69 37.39 13.21
N GLU A 100 -35.11 37.42 14.48
CA GLU A 100 -35.90 38.51 15.05
C GLU A 100 -35.13 39.84 15.03
N GLU A 101 -33.86 39.83 15.42
CA GLU A 101 -33.01 41.01 15.38
C GLU A 101 -32.82 41.51 13.95
N MET A 102 -32.55 40.61 12.99
CA MET A 102 -32.43 40.99 11.59
C MET A 102 -33.74 41.58 11.04
N ALA A 103 -34.86 40.97 11.37
CA ALA A 103 -36.18 41.46 10.98
C ALA A 103 -36.47 42.86 11.55
N LYS A 104 -36.18 43.08 12.83
CA LYS A 104 -36.42 44.38 13.48
C LYS A 104 -35.47 45.46 13.03
N VAL A 105 -34.16 45.17 13.03
CA VAL A 105 -33.10 46.17 12.83
C VAL A 105 -32.89 46.46 11.34
N TYR A 106 -32.81 45.44 10.50
CA TYR A 106 -32.48 45.61 9.08
C TYR A 106 -33.72 45.71 8.20
N LEU A 107 -34.76 44.93 8.48
CA LEU A 107 -36.00 44.95 7.68
C LEU A 107 -37.05 45.93 8.23
N GLY A 108 -36.80 46.55 9.39
CA GLY A 108 -37.72 47.49 10.02
C GLY A 108 -39.06 46.85 10.45
N MET A 109 -39.10 45.53 10.60
CA MET A 109 -40.29 44.81 11.00
C MET A 109 -40.60 45.06 12.48
N ASN A 110 -41.89 45.17 12.81
CA ASN A 110 -42.35 45.26 14.20
C ASN A 110 -43.42 44.19 14.44
N TYR A 111 -43.51 43.75 15.69
CA TYR A 111 -44.58 42.85 16.10
C TYR A 111 -45.94 43.54 15.87
N PRO A 112 -46.92 42.84 15.28
CA PRO A 112 -48.24 43.41 15.03
C PRO A 112 -48.93 43.76 16.36
N THR A 113 -49.61 44.89 16.38
CA THR A 113 -50.42 45.29 17.54
C THR A 113 -51.73 44.51 17.58
N ARG A 114 -52.38 44.41 18.75
CA ARG A 114 -53.66 43.69 18.89
C ARG A 114 -54.76 44.13 17.91
N LYS A 115 -54.72 45.39 17.46
CA LYS A 115 -55.68 45.93 16.47
C LYS A 115 -55.40 45.45 15.04
N GLN A 116 -54.18 44.97 14.77
CA GLN A 116 -53.73 44.45 13.48
C GLN A 116 -53.77 42.91 13.43
N THR A 117 -54.06 42.25 14.56
CA THR A 117 -54.20 40.79 14.64
C THR A 117 -55.68 40.40 14.46
N VAL A 118 -55.97 39.53 13.49
CA VAL A 118 -57.28 38.91 13.32
C VAL A 118 -57.16 37.44 13.69
N PHE A 119 -57.95 37.00 14.67
CA PHE A 119 -58.05 35.58 15.03
C PHE A 119 -59.10 34.92 14.15
N VAL A 120 -58.69 33.92 13.38
CA VAL A 120 -59.60 33.12 12.57
C VAL A 120 -59.95 31.89 13.39
N ASP A 121 -61.22 31.77 13.79
CA ASP A 121 -61.74 30.55 14.40
C ASP A 121 -62.01 29.54 13.28
N PHE A 122 -61.16 28.52 13.19
CA PHE A 122 -61.41 27.38 12.34
C PHE A 122 -62.30 26.40 13.09
N THR A 123 -63.56 26.31 12.69
CA THR A 123 -64.32 25.09 12.96
C THR A 123 -63.73 24.02 12.06
N TYR A 124 -63.01 23.06 12.65
CA TYR A 124 -62.71 21.82 11.93
C TYR A 124 -64.07 21.21 11.58
N GLY A 125 -64.50 21.41 10.33
CA GLY A 125 -65.54 20.57 9.77
C GLY A 125 -65.09 19.12 9.95
N SER A 126 -66.05 18.23 10.17
CA SER A 126 -65.80 16.80 10.05
C SER A 126 -65.52 16.45 8.59
N ASP A 127 -64.44 17.01 8.04
CA ASP A 127 -63.78 16.52 6.86
C ASP A 127 -63.12 15.23 7.33
N THR A 128 -63.94 14.19 7.38
CA THR A 128 -63.41 12.84 7.14
C THR A 128 -62.50 12.98 5.93
N PRO A 129 -61.19 12.71 6.07
CA PRO A 129 -60.40 12.51 4.89
C PRO A 129 -61.03 11.28 4.25
N GLU A 130 -61.70 11.48 3.12
CA GLU A 130 -61.77 10.43 2.10
C GLU A 130 -60.30 10.03 1.91
N GLU A 131 -59.91 8.94 2.59
CA GLU A 131 -58.65 8.26 2.36
C GLU A 131 -58.67 7.83 0.90
N ASN A 132 -58.22 8.72 0.02
CA ASN A 132 -57.57 8.29 -1.21
C ASN A 132 -56.29 7.59 -0.77
N ASN A 133 -56.47 6.33 -0.38
CA ASN A 133 -55.46 5.32 -0.17
C ASN A 133 -54.69 5.13 -1.49
N ILE A 134 -53.82 6.09 -1.83
CA ILE A 134 -52.68 5.81 -2.69
C ILE A 134 -51.66 5.14 -1.76
N VAL A 135 -51.93 3.87 -1.47
CA VAL A 135 -50.99 2.97 -0.83
C VAL A 135 -49.75 2.96 -1.72
N ALA A 136 -48.65 3.52 -1.22
CA ALA A 136 -47.33 3.26 -1.77
C ALA A 136 -47.11 1.74 -1.69
N LYS A 137 -47.15 1.09 -2.85
CA LYS A 137 -46.97 -0.35 -3.03
C LYS A 137 -45.50 -0.72 -2.84
N ASP A 138 -45.02 -0.70 -1.59
CA ASP A 138 -43.64 -1.05 -1.26
C ASP A 138 -43.59 -2.04 -0.10
N GLU A 139 -43.94 -3.31 -0.37
CA GLU A 139 -43.46 -4.42 0.48
C GLU A 139 -43.45 -5.83 -0.16
N ASN A 140 -43.74 -6.00 -1.47
CA ASN A 140 -43.76 -7.33 -2.10
C ASN A 140 -42.72 -7.56 -3.23
N LEU A 141 -41.90 -6.56 -3.57
CA LEU A 141 -40.88 -6.69 -4.63
C LEU A 141 -39.62 -7.42 -4.15
N LEU A 142 -39.15 -7.13 -2.93
CA LEU A 142 -37.95 -7.77 -2.39
C LEU A 142 -38.19 -9.24 -2.01
N VAL A 143 -39.37 -9.55 -1.47
CA VAL A 143 -39.76 -10.94 -1.14
C VAL A 143 -39.85 -11.81 -2.40
N GLY A 144 -40.41 -11.27 -3.49
CA GLY A 144 -40.48 -11.97 -4.78
C GLY A 144 -39.11 -12.15 -5.47
N LEU A 145 -38.15 -11.26 -5.24
CA LEU A 145 -36.78 -11.41 -5.75
C LEU A 145 -35.99 -12.48 -4.96
N ILE A 146 -36.18 -12.55 -3.65
CA ILE A 146 -35.55 -13.56 -2.80
C ILE A 146 -36.03 -14.97 -3.17
N ASP A 147 -37.32 -15.13 -3.46
CA ASP A 147 -37.88 -16.44 -3.84
C ASP A 147 -37.35 -16.92 -5.22
N LYS A 148 -37.15 -15.98 -6.16
CA LYS A 148 -36.61 -16.27 -7.50
C LYS A 148 -35.12 -16.63 -7.50
N VAL A 149 -34.34 -16.05 -6.59
CA VAL A 149 -32.93 -16.42 -6.40
C VAL A 149 -32.83 -17.81 -5.76
N ARG A 150 -33.71 -18.11 -4.80
CA ARG A 150 -33.75 -19.42 -4.16
C ARG A 150 -34.12 -20.55 -5.13
N SER A 151 -34.98 -20.30 -6.10
CA SER A 151 -35.33 -21.29 -7.14
C SER A 151 -34.22 -21.54 -8.17
N PHE A 152 -33.22 -20.65 -8.25
CA PHE A 152 -32.10 -20.77 -9.19
C PHE A 152 -30.90 -21.54 -8.62
N ILE A 153 -30.83 -21.67 -7.28
CA ILE A 153 -29.74 -22.31 -6.56
C ILE A 153 -30.04 -23.80 -6.27
N ARG A 154 -31.26 -24.28 -6.54
CA ARG A 154 -31.66 -25.68 -6.42
C ARG A 154 -31.83 -26.37 -7.77
#